data_AF-A0A8T7E508-F1
#
_entry.id   AF-A0A8T7E508-F1
#
_cell.length_a   1.000
_cell.length_b   1.000
_cell.length_c   1.000
_cell.angle_alpha   90.00
_cell.angle_beta   90.00
_cell.angle_gamma   90.00
#
_symmetry.space_group_name_H-M   'P 1'
#
loop_
_entity.id
_entity.type
_entity.pdbx_description
1 polymer ?
#
loop_
_entity_poly.entity_id
_entity_poly.type
_entity_poly.pdbx_seq_one_letter_code
_entity_poly.pdbx_strand_id
1 'polypeptide(L)'
;AEVADADRVKLAAGVLGAMFLTRDFAPLVLLAGHGSETVNNPHAAGLDCGACCGQTGEVNARALADLLNDAAVRVGLVDEGILIPESTHFLPGLHNTTTDEVVLYDLDQVPAALQDELAELQAWLGAAAQRARRERAGRLGLAELGDSDLAAAVDTRARDWSEVRPEWALANNAAFVVAPRSRTAAMNLEGRSFLHDYHWQDDEGFGVLELIMTAPMVVTHWINMQYYTSTVDNQRYGSGNKVLHNVVGSRVGVFEGNGGDLRIGLPMQSLHNGEQWMHTPLRLSVFIEAPREPIDNIIARHETVRHLVDNGWLYLFRIDSETGAVECRVNGEWSARS
;
A
#
# COMPACT_ATOMS: atom_id res chain seq x y z
N ALA A 1 -2.43 25.42 -15.00
CA ALA A 1 -1.70 26.56 -14.41
C ALA A 1 -0.37 25.99 -13.95
N GLU A 2 0.73 26.45 -14.55
CA GLU A 2 2.07 26.08 -14.09
C GLU A 2 2.18 26.42 -12.61
N VAL A 3 2.37 25.40 -11.80
CA VAL A 3 2.82 25.55 -10.41
C VAL A 3 4.17 26.26 -10.52
N ALA A 4 4.31 27.43 -9.88
CA ALA A 4 5.56 28.18 -9.93
C ALA A 4 6.73 27.28 -9.49
N ASP A 5 7.91 27.42 -10.08
CA ASP A 5 9.03 26.49 -9.86
C ASP A 5 9.36 26.29 -8.36
N ALA A 6 9.16 27.30 -7.52
CA ALA A 6 9.32 27.19 -6.07
C ALA A 6 8.33 26.20 -5.40
N ASP A 7 7.08 26.16 -5.84
CA ASP A 7 6.08 25.24 -5.30
C ASP A 7 6.35 23.79 -5.78
N ARG A 8 6.89 23.63 -6.99
CA ARG A 8 7.36 22.34 -7.51
C ARG A 8 8.54 21.80 -6.70
N VAL A 9 9.51 22.66 -6.37
CA VAL A 9 10.67 22.32 -5.53
C VAL A 9 10.22 21.91 -4.12
N LYS A 10 9.33 22.67 -3.49
CA LYS A 10 8.78 22.32 -2.16
C LYS A 10 8.03 20.99 -2.18
N LEU A 11 7.24 20.73 -3.23
CA LEU A 11 6.55 19.46 -3.39
C LEU A 11 7.55 18.30 -3.49
N ALA A 12 8.58 18.44 -4.32
CA ALA A 12 9.63 17.43 -4.48
C ALA A 12 10.38 17.19 -3.16
N ALA A 13 10.79 18.25 -2.46
CA ALA A 13 11.49 18.16 -1.18
C ALA A 13 10.61 17.48 -0.11
N GLY A 14 9.34 17.86 -0.03
CA GLY A 14 8.39 17.26 0.91
C GLY A 14 8.17 15.77 0.65
N VAL A 15 8.05 15.35 -0.61
CA VAL A 15 7.88 13.94 -0.99
C VAL A 15 9.14 13.13 -0.69
N LEU A 16 10.32 13.62 -1.08
CA LEU A 16 11.60 12.96 -0.79
C LEU A 16 11.86 12.85 0.72
N GLY A 17 11.55 13.89 1.48
CA GLY A 17 11.63 13.90 2.94
C GLY A 17 10.70 12.87 3.58
N ALA A 18 9.44 12.80 3.13
CA ALA A 18 8.48 11.81 3.63
C ALA A 18 8.87 10.35 3.32
N MET A 19 9.68 10.12 2.29
CA MET A 19 10.22 8.80 1.93
C MET A 19 11.59 8.49 2.55
N PHE A 20 12.19 9.43 3.30
CA PHE A 20 13.59 9.36 3.73
C PHE A 20 14.59 9.15 2.58
N LEU A 21 14.23 9.57 1.37
CA LEU A 21 15.04 9.46 0.16
C LEU A 21 15.68 10.81 -0.16
N THR A 22 16.53 11.31 0.73
CA THR A 22 17.17 12.64 0.61
C THR A 22 18.68 12.58 0.35
N ARG A 23 19.26 11.39 0.40
CA ARG A 23 20.70 11.10 0.21
C ARG A 23 20.90 9.72 -0.37
N ASP A 24 22.14 9.42 -0.77
CA ASP A 24 22.58 8.09 -1.23
C ASP A 24 21.75 7.53 -2.40
N PHE A 25 21.37 8.40 -3.34
CA PHE A 25 20.58 8.02 -4.50
C PHE A 25 21.29 6.97 -5.37
N ALA A 26 20.54 5.92 -5.72
CA ALA A 26 20.97 4.95 -6.72
C ALA A 26 21.01 5.60 -8.13
N PRO A 27 21.78 5.04 -9.08
CA PRO A 27 21.74 5.48 -10.47
C PRO A 27 20.34 5.37 -11.10
N LEU A 28 19.59 4.34 -10.75
CA LEU A 28 18.21 4.14 -11.18
C LEU A 28 17.30 3.97 -9.96
N VAL A 29 16.25 4.78 -9.85
CA VAL A 29 15.29 4.75 -8.74
C VAL A 29 13.88 4.46 -9.29
N LEU A 30 13.32 3.29 -8.95
CA LEU A 30 11.96 2.93 -9.34
C LEU A 30 10.93 3.58 -8.41
N LEU A 31 10.03 4.37 -8.97
CA LEU A 31 8.84 4.87 -8.29
C LEU A 31 7.65 4.01 -8.73
N ALA A 32 7.24 3.07 -7.89
CA ALA A 32 6.18 2.12 -8.20
C ALA A 32 4.85 2.53 -7.56
N GLY A 33 3.84 2.79 -8.39
CA GLY A 33 2.45 2.72 -7.98
C GLY A 33 1.92 1.28 -8.04
N HIS A 34 0.68 1.08 -7.64
CA HIS A 34 0.00 -0.21 -7.84
C HIS A 34 -1.42 -0.03 -8.37
N GLY A 35 -1.95 -1.09 -8.97
CA GLY A 35 -3.30 -1.17 -9.52
C GLY A 35 -3.66 -2.62 -9.79
N SER A 36 -4.89 -2.88 -10.20
CA SER A 36 -5.41 -4.22 -10.46
C SER A 36 -5.94 -4.35 -11.89
N GLU A 37 -6.04 -5.58 -12.40
CA GLU A 37 -6.68 -5.86 -13.69
C GLU A 37 -7.87 -6.80 -13.46
N THR A 38 -9.07 -6.32 -13.78
CA THR A 38 -10.29 -7.10 -13.66
C THR A 38 -11.30 -6.62 -14.68
N VAL A 39 -12.09 -7.56 -15.21
CA VAL A 39 -13.20 -7.27 -16.12
C VAL A 39 -14.53 -7.58 -15.43
N ASN A 40 -15.60 -6.88 -15.84
CA ASN A 40 -16.96 -7.11 -15.34
C ASN A 40 -17.10 -7.11 -13.81
N ASN A 41 -16.39 -6.21 -13.13
CA ASN A 41 -16.33 -6.18 -11.67
C ASN A 41 -16.81 -4.83 -11.12
N PRO A 42 -18.03 -4.75 -10.57
CA PRO A 42 -18.54 -3.54 -9.93
C PRO A 42 -17.70 -3.02 -8.75
N HIS A 43 -16.82 -3.86 -8.20
CA HIS A 43 -15.94 -3.56 -7.07
C HIS A 43 -14.48 -3.39 -7.50
N ALA A 44 -14.20 -3.14 -8.79
CA ALA A 44 -12.82 -2.97 -9.29
C ALA A 44 -12.02 -1.92 -8.51
N ALA A 45 -12.64 -0.78 -8.17
CA ALA A 45 -12.02 0.27 -7.37
C ALA A 45 -11.58 -0.19 -5.96
N GLY A 46 -12.16 -1.27 -5.43
CA GLY A 46 -11.74 -1.87 -4.16
C GLY A 46 -10.52 -2.79 -4.27
N LEU A 47 -10.09 -3.12 -5.50
CA LEU A 47 -8.85 -3.85 -5.78
C LEU A 47 -7.69 -2.89 -6.10
N ASP A 48 -7.99 -1.68 -6.57
CA ASP A 48 -7.01 -0.61 -6.79
C ASP A 48 -6.57 0.05 -5.47
N CYS A 49 -5.80 1.15 -5.56
CA CYS A 49 -5.24 1.79 -4.39
C CYS A 49 -6.28 2.58 -3.58
N GLY A 50 -6.56 2.11 -2.35
CA GLY A 50 -7.42 2.82 -1.41
C GLY A 50 -6.91 4.23 -1.05
N ALA A 51 -5.60 4.43 -0.99
CA ALA A 51 -4.99 5.75 -0.77
C ALA A 51 -5.13 6.68 -1.99
N CYS A 52 -5.34 6.13 -3.19
CA CYS A 52 -5.62 6.87 -4.41
C CYS A 52 -7.13 6.89 -4.73
N CYS A 53 -8.00 6.72 -3.73
CA CYS A 53 -9.45 6.72 -3.90
C CYS A 53 -9.96 5.67 -4.92
N GLY A 54 -9.33 4.49 -4.95
CA GLY A 54 -9.67 3.39 -5.85
C GLY A 54 -9.27 3.64 -7.30
N GLN A 55 -8.22 4.44 -7.51
CA GLN A 55 -7.53 4.61 -8.80
C GLN A 55 -6.19 3.87 -8.79
N THR A 56 -5.64 3.58 -9.96
CA THR A 56 -4.28 3.06 -10.09
C THR A 56 -3.25 4.14 -9.72
N GLY A 57 -2.08 3.72 -9.26
CA GLY A 57 -0.98 4.62 -8.88
C GLY A 57 -0.15 5.14 -10.05
N GLU A 58 -0.47 4.77 -11.30
CA GLU A 58 0.38 5.04 -12.48
C GLU A 58 0.62 6.53 -12.71
N VAL A 59 -0.42 7.36 -12.58
CA VAL A 59 -0.34 8.80 -12.84
C VAL A 59 0.53 9.47 -11.78
N ASN A 60 0.41 9.06 -10.52
CA ASN A 60 1.21 9.60 -9.42
C ASN A 60 2.69 9.23 -9.57
N ALA A 61 2.97 7.97 -9.94
CA ALA A 61 4.33 7.50 -10.17
C ALA A 61 5.01 8.27 -11.31
N ARG A 62 4.32 8.43 -12.45
CA ARG A 62 4.83 9.17 -13.61
C ARG A 62 5.02 10.65 -13.31
N ALA A 63 4.01 11.29 -12.70
CA ALA A 63 4.10 12.71 -12.33
C ALA A 63 5.26 13.00 -11.36
N LEU A 64 5.50 12.11 -10.39
CA LEU A 64 6.62 12.26 -9.46
C LEU A 64 7.97 12.00 -10.15
N ALA A 65 8.07 10.99 -11.02
CA ALA A 65 9.29 10.73 -11.78
C ALA A 65 9.65 11.94 -12.68
N ASP A 66 8.67 12.49 -13.39
CA ASP A 66 8.84 13.69 -14.22
C ASP A 66 9.30 14.89 -13.37
N LEU A 67 8.67 15.11 -12.21
CA LEU A 67 9.03 16.17 -11.29
C LEU A 67 10.48 16.04 -10.79
N LEU A 68 10.90 14.83 -10.43
CA LEU A 68 12.24 14.57 -9.87
C LEU A 68 13.33 14.46 -10.95
N ASN A 69 12.97 14.25 -12.21
CA ASN A 69 13.89 14.30 -13.35
C ASN A 69 14.03 15.71 -13.96
N ASP A 70 13.16 16.65 -13.60
CA ASP A 70 13.21 18.04 -14.08
C ASP A 70 14.46 18.77 -13.55
N ALA A 71 15.25 19.32 -14.47
CA ALA A 71 16.51 19.99 -14.15
C ALA A 71 16.32 21.26 -13.29
N ALA A 72 15.26 22.05 -13.51
CA ALA A 72 14.99 23.25 -12.73
C ALA A 72 14.60 22.89 -11.29
N VAL A 73 13.82 21.82 -11.11
CA VAL A 73 13.48 21.29 -9.78
C VAL A 73 14.73 20.80 -9.07
N ARG A 74 15.60 20.04 -9.74
CA ARG A 74 16.87 19.56 -9.15
C ARG A 74 17.79 20.71 -8.72
N VAL A 75 17.87 21.80 -9.49
CA VAL A 75 18.63 22.99 -9.10
C VAL A 75 18.07 23.59 -7.82
N GLY A 76 16.74 23.73 -7.71
CA GLY A 76 16.11 24.27 -6.51
C GLY A 76 16.20 23.37 -5.28
N LEU A 77 16.23 22.04 -5.45
CA LEU A 77 16.36 21.08 -4.35
C LEU A 77 17.69 21.22 -3.59
N VAL A 78 18.74 21.76 -4.23
CA VAL A 78 20.02 22.03 -3.57
C VAL A 78 19.85 23.04 -2.42
N ASP A 79 18.99 24.05 -2.59
CA ASP A 79 18.70 25.03 -1.53
C ASP A 79 17.90 24.40 -0.37
N GLU A 80 17.17 23.32 -0.63
CA GLU A 80 16.50 22.49 0.38
C GLU A 80 17.44 21.42 0.99
N GLY A 81 18.73 21.45 0.64
CA GLY A 81 19.75 20.52 1.16
C GLY A 81 19.72 19.12 0.52
N ILE A 82 18.99 18.94 -0.58
CA ILE A 82 18.85 17.65 -1.26
C ILE A 82 19.61 17.70 -2.59
N LEU A 83 20.70 16.94 -2.68
CA LEU A 83 21.47 16.81 -3.91
C LEU A 83 21.16 15.48 -4.59
N ILE A 84 20.40 15.54 -5.68
CA ILE A 84 20.19 14.40 -6.57
C ILE A 84 21.32 14.39 -7.61
N PRO A 85 22.16 13.33 -7.68
CA PRO A 85 23.20 13.23 -8.70
C PRO A 85 22.65 13.31 -10.13
N GLU A 86 23.38 13.95 -11.04
CA GLU A 86 23.02 13.97 -12.47
C GLU A 86 22.96 12.55 -13.08
N SER A 87 23.72 11.61 -12.51
CA SER A 87 23.70 10.19 -12.88
C SER A 87 22.48 9.42 -12.37
N THR A 88 21.62 10.03 -11.56
CA THR A 88 20.39 9.41 -11.04
C THR A 88 19.22 9.69 -11.97
N HIS A 89 18.48 8.64 -12.34
CA HIS A 89 17.23 8.71 -13.07
C HIS A 89 16.10 8.06 -12.29
N PHE A 90 14.96 8.76 -12.16
CA PHE A 90 13.74 8.20 -11.58
C PHE A 90 12.89 7.57 -12.67
N LEU A 91 12.58 6.29 -12.52
CA LEU A 91 11.80 5.51 -13.46
C LEU A 91 10.42 5.20 -12.88
N PRO A 92 9.32 5.58 -13.54
CA PRO A 92 7.99 5.23 -13.07
C PRO A 92 7.59 3.80 -13.44
N GLY A 93 6.86 3.14 -12.55
CA GLY A 93 6.28 1.82 -12.79
C GLY A 93 4.94 1.60 -12.11
N LEU A 94 4.23 0.55 -12.53
CA LEU A 94 2.97 0.10 -11.94
C LEU A 94 3.04 -1.41 -11.67
N HIS A 95 2.87 -1.80 -10.41
CA HIS A 95 2.64 -3.19 -10.04
C HIS A 95 1.16 -3.53 -10.22
N ASN A 96 0.85 -4.45 -11.14
CA ASN A 96 -0.46 -5.05 -11.29
C ASN A 96 -0.61 -6.15 -10.23
N THR A 97 -1.40 -5.87 -9.19
CA THR A 97 -1.63 -6.78 -8.06
C THR A 97 -2.36 -8.05 -8.48
N THR A 98 -3.12 -8.02 -9.58
CA THR A 98 -3.84 -9.20 -10.08
C THR A 98 -2.90 -10.15 -10.80
N THR A 99 -1.88 -9.68 -11.52
CA THR A 99 -0.97 -10.52 -12.32
C THR A 99 0.44 -10.69 -11.75
N ASP A 100 0.79 -9.88 -10.75
CA ASP A 100 2.14 -9.60 -10.22
C ASP A 100 3.13 -9.03 -11.23
N GLU A 101 2.68 -8.62 -12.41
CA GLU A 101 3.55 -7.94 -13.38
C GLU A 101 3.85 -6.51 -12.91
N VAL A 102 5.09 -6.07 -13.12
CA VAL A 102 5.48 -4.67 -12.92
C VAL A 102 5.76 -4.06 -14.28
N VAL A 103 4.88 -3.17 -14.72
CA VAL A 103 5.00 -2.45 -15.99
C VAL A 103 5.82 -1.20 -15.74
N LEU A 104 6.91 -1.04 -16.49
CA LEU A 104 7.75 0.16 -16.46
C LEU A 104 7.33 1.11 -17.58
N TYR A 105 7.27 2.40 -17.27
CA TYR A 105 6.88 3.45 -18.24
C TYR A 105 8.07 4.32 -18.61
N ASP A 106 7.92 5.07 -19.70
CA ASP A 106 8.85 6.12 -20.11
C ASP A 106 10.30 5.61 -20.31
N LEU A 107 10.43 4.35 -20.75
CA LEU A 107 11.71 3.66 -20.97
C LEU A 107 12.60 4.36 -22.01
N ASP A 108 12.00 5.09 -22.94
CA ASP A 108 12.68 5.89 -23.96
C ASP A 108 13.39 7.13 -23.37
N GLN A 109 13.04 7.54 -22.16
CA GLN A 109 13.67 8.65 -21.43
C GLN A 109 14.86 8.19 -20.57
N VAL A 110 15.07 6.88 -20.39
CA VAL A 110 16.17 6.34 -19.59
C VAL A 110 17.50 6.61 -20.29
N PRO A 111 18.47 7.28 -19.62
CA PRO A 111 19.78 7.56 -20.20
C PRO A 111 20.47 6.30 -20.74
N ALA A 112 21.17 6.41 -21.86
CA ALA A 112 21.90 5.28 -22.46
C ALA A 112 22.93 4.65 -21.51
N ALA A 113 23.46 5.42 -20.57
CA ALA A 113 24.40 4.96 -19.56
C ALA A 113 23.77 4.03 -18.50
N LEU A 114 22.43 3.99 -18.39
CA LEU A 114 21.69 3.21 -17.38
C LEU A 114 20.96 1.99 -17.98
N GLN A 115 21.28 1.61 -19.22
CA GLN A 115 20.60 0.51 -19.91
C GLN A 115 20.91 -0.85 -19.29
N ASP A 116 22.12 -1.04 -18.75
CA ASP A 116 22.50 -2.27 -18.06
C ASP A 116 21.74 -2.40 -16.71
N GLU A 117 21.65 -1.31 -15.94
CA GLU A 117 20.87 -1.23 -14.70
C GLU A 117 19.37 -1.44 -14.95
N LEU A 118 18.84 -0.90 -16.06
CA LEU A 118 17.45 -1.12 -16.46
C LEU A 118 17.19 -2.59 -16.79
N ALA A 119 18.10 -3.24 -17.53
CA ALA A 119 17.99 -4.65 -17.87
C ALA A 119 18.06 -5.54 -16.61
N GLU A 120 18.93 -5.20 -15.66
CA GLU A 120 19.01 -5.89 -14.37
C GLU A 120 17.73 -5.71 -13.55
N LEU A 121 17.20 -4.49 -13.46
CA LEU A 121 15.94 -4.20 -12.79
C LEU A 121 14.78 -5.02 -13.40
N GLN A 122 14.67 -5.06 -14.73
CA GLN A 122 13.65 -5.86 -15.42
C GLN A 122 13.76 -7.35 -15.09
N ALA A 123 14.98 -7.90 -15.04
CA ALA A 123 15.22 -9.28 -14.67
C ALA A 123 14.81 -9.56 -13.21
N TRP A 124 15.13 -8.65 -12.27
CA TRP A 124 14.71 -8.77 -10.87
C TRP A 124 13.20 -8.69 -10.71
N LEU A 125 12.53 -7.76 -11.39
CA LEU A 125 11.08 -7.62 -11.36
C LEU A 125 10.39 -8.86 -11.94
N GLY A 126 10.89 -9.41 -13.05
CA GLY A 126 10.38 -10.65 -13.62
C GLY A 126 10.50 -11.85 -12.67
N ALA A 127 11.65 -11.98 -12.00
CA ALA A 127 11.87 -13.02 -10.99
C ALA A 127 10.98 -12.83 -9.75
N ALA A 128 10.80 -11.59 -9.29
CA ALA A 128 9.91 -11.25 -8.19
C ALA A 128 8.44 -11.58 -8.52
N ALA A 129 7.97 -11.21 -9.71
CA ALA A 129 6.64 -11.52 -10.20
C ALA A 129 6.35 -13.03 -10.25
N GLN A 130 7.32 -13.83 -10.71
CA GLN A 130 7.19 -15.29 -10.72
C GLN A 130 7.04 -15.84 -9.30
N ARG A 131 7.87 -15.40 -8.35
CA ARG A 131 7.83 -15.85 -6.96
C ARG A 131 6.52 -15.43 -6.27
N ALA A 132 6.08 -14.19 -6.46
CA ALA A 132 4.83 -13.68 -5.91
C ALA A 132 3.62 -14.50 -6.39
N ARG A 133 3.55 -14.80 -7.70
CA ARG A 133 2.51 -15.68 -8.25
C ARG A 133 2.55 -17.06 -7.60
N ARG A 134 3.73 -17.65 -7.47
CA ARG A 134 3.92 -18.97 -6.87
C ARG A 134 3.45 -19.00 -5.40
N GLU A 135 3.80 -17.98 -4.62
CA GLU A 135 3.40 -17.88 -3.21
C GLU A 135 1.87 -17.83 -3.03
N ARG A 136 1.16 -17.11 -3.91
CA ARG A 136 -0.31 -16.99 -3.82
C ARG A 136 -1.09 -18.05 -4.60
N ALA A 137 -0.43 -18.89 -5.39
CA ALA A 137 -1.08 -19.90 -6.24
C ALA A 137 -2.08 -20.77 -5.47
N GLY A 138 -1.73 -21.19 -4.25
CA GLY A 138 -2.63 -21.95 -3.38
C GLY A 138 -3.90 -21.19 -3.00
N ARG A 139 -3.81 -19.88 -2.71
CA ARG A 139 -4.98 -19.04 -2.40
C ARG A 139 -5.89 -18.83 -3.61
N LEU A 140 -5.38 -19.03 -4.83
CA LEU A 140 -6.12 -18.92 -6.08
C LEU A 140 -6.63 -20.27 -6.60
N GLY A 141 -6.31 -21.39 -5.93
CA GLY A 141 -6.65 -22.73 -6.43
C GLY A 141 -5.80 -23.20 -7.61
N LEU A 142 -4.60 -22.64 -7.76
CA LEU A 142 -3.68 -22.87 -8.89
C LEU A 142 -2.35 -23.51 -8.46
N ALA A 143 -2.27 -24.09 -7.25
CA ALA A 143 -1.02 -24.59 -6.67
C ALA A 143 -0.31 -25.64 -7.54
N GLU A 144 -1.08 -26.50 -8.22
CA GLU A 144 -0.57 -27.63 -9.01
C GLU A 144 0.05 -27.23 -10.36
N LEU A 145 -0.13 -25.98 -10.80
CA LEU A 145 0.39 -25.51 -12.09
C LEU A 145 1.89 -25.22 -12.02
N GLY A 146 2.64 -25.54 -13.08
CA GLY A 146 4.02 -25.07 -13.26
C GLY A 146 4.09 -23.55 -13.48
N ASP A 147 5.26 -22.92 -13.36
CA ASP A 147 5.37 -21.44 -13.37
C ASP A 147 4.86 -20.79 -14.65
N SER A 148 5.11 -21.39 -15.81
CA SER A 148 4.62 -20.88 -17.10
C SER A 148 3.10 -20.94 -17.19
N ASP A 149 2.51 -22.10 -16.84
CA ASP A 149 1.06 -22.30 -16.88
C ASP A 149 0.35 -21.46 -15.82
N LEU A 150 0.99 -21.26 -14.65
CA LEU A 150 0.49 -20.39 -13.59
C LEU A 150 0.39 -18.94 -14.07
N ALA A 151 1.43 -18.42 -14.74
CA ALA A 151 1.40 -17.06 -15.27
C ALA A 151 0.25 -16.88 -16.29
N ALA A 152 0.09 -17.84 -17.22
CA ALA A 152 -1.00 -17.82 -18.20
C ALA A 152 -2.39 -17.95 -17.55
N ALA A 153 -2.52 -18.79 -16.52
CA ALA A 153 -3.77 -18.97 -15.79
C ALA A 153 -4.17 -17.72 -15.00
N VAL A 154 -3.22 -17.04 -14.35
CA VAL A 154 -3.46 -15.77 -13.65
C VAL A 154 -3.85 -14.66 -14.64
N ASP A 155 -3.17 -14.55 -15.77
CA ASP A 155 -3.50 -13.59 -16.83
C ASP A 155 -4.90 -13.83 -17.42
N THR A 156 -5.23 -15.10 -17.69
CA THR A 156 -6.58 -15.49 -18.14
C THR A 156 -7.63 -15.16 -17.09
N ARG A 157 -7.34 -15.44 -15.81
CA ARG A 157 -8.22 -15.16 -14.66
C ARG A 157 -8.54 -13.67 -14.53
N ALA A 158 -7.55 -12.79 -14.73
CA ALA A 158 -7.73 -11.34 -14.68
C ALA A 158 -8.70 -10.82 -15.76
N ARG A 159 -8.74 -11.51 -16.91
CA ARG A 159 -9.55 -11.14 -18.10
C ARG A 159 -10.80 -12.00 -18.29
N ASP A 160 -11.09 -12.91 -17.38
CA ASP A 160 -12.31 -13.71 -17.40
C ASP A 160 -13.49 -12.93 -16.82
N TRP A 161 -14.44 -12.57 -17.68
CA TRP A 161 -15.65 -11.82 -17.31
C TRP A 161 -16.57 -12.57 -16.34
N SER A 162 -16.42 -13.88 -16.22
CA SER A 162 -17.16 -14.74 -15.29
C SER A 162 -16.44 -14.94 -13.95
N GLU A 163 -15.17 -14.54 -13.85
CA GLU A 163 -14.40 -14.69 -12.63
C GLU A 163 -14.82 -13.65 -11.58
N VAL A 164 -15.38 -14.15 -10.48
CA VAL A 164 -15.87 -13.31 -9.39
C VAL A 164 -14.79 -12.94 -8.37
N ARG A 165 -13.64 -13.64 -8.39
CA ARG A 165 -12.50 -13.53 -7.46
C ARG A 165 -11.18 -13.41 -8.22
N PRO A 166 -10.96 -12.36 -9.04
CA PRO A 166 -9.73 -12.22 -9.80
C PRO A 166 -8.49 -12.28 -8.89
N GLU A 167 -8.58 -11.64 -7.73
CA GLU A 167 -7.61 -11.71 -6.63
C GLU A 167 -8.30 -11.46 -5.28
N TRP A 168 -7.50 -11.38 -4.20
CA TRP A 168 -7.97 -11.17 -2.84
C TRP A 168 -7.66 -9.77 -2.27
N ALA A 169 -7.01 -8.89 -3.05
CA ALA A 169 -6.53 -7.59 -2.61
C ALA A 169 -5.84 -7.69 -1.23
N LEU A 170 -6.30 -6.93 -0.24
CA LEU A 170 -5.71 -6.83 1.09
C LEU A 170 -6.39 -7.76 2.12
N ALA A 171 -7.07 -8.83 1.66
CA ALA A 171 -7.64 -9.82 2.55
C ALA A 171 -6.58 -10.46 3.44
N ASN A 172 -6.94 -10.65 4.71
CA ASN A 172 -6.08 -11.10 5.81
C ASN A 172 -5.02 -10.10 6.33
N ASN A 173 -5.08 -8.81 5.97
CA ASN A 173 -4.22 -7.79 6.57
C ASN A 173 -4.34 -7.78 8.11
N ALA A 174 -3.21 -7.58 8.79
CA ALA A 174 -3.05 -7.79 10.22
C ALA A 174 -2.24 -6.70 10.94
N ALA A 175 -1.22 -6.16 10.28
CA ALA A 175 -0.30 -5.22 10.92
C ALA A 175 0.10 -4.04 10.02
N PHE A 176 0.48 -2.95 10.68
CA PHE A 176 1.18 -1.83 10.06
C PHE A 176 2.47 -1.58 10.83
N VAL A 177 3.61 -1.67 10.17
CA VAL A 177 4.93 -1.53 10.81
C VAL A 177 5.59 -0.26 10.29
N VAL A 178 5.87 0.66 11.21
CA VAL A 178 6.56 1.93 11.00
C VAL A 178 7.90 1.84 11.72
N ALA A 179 8.91 1.31 11.01
CA ALA A 179 10.22 1.03 11.58
C ALA A 179 11.23 0.83 10.43
N PRO A 180 12.55 0.88 10.71
CA PRO A 180 13.55 0.60 9.69
C PRO A 180 13.32 -0.76 9.02
N ARG A 181 13.50 -0.81 7.69
CA ARG A 181 13.30 -2.01 6.87
C ARG A 181 14.05 -3.24 7.41
N SER A 182 15.20 -3.02 8.06
CA SER A 182 16.01 -4.05 8.71
C SER A 182 15.23 -4.87 9.76
N ARG A 183 14.21 -4.30 10.42
CA ARG A 183 13.37 -5.00 11.40
C ARG A 183 12.53 -6.10 10.77
N THR A 184 12.14 -5.95 9.51
CA THR A 184 11.25 -6.88 8.80
C THR A 184 11.94 -7.60 7.64
N ALA A 185 13.21 -7.29 7.34
CA ALA A 185 13.95 -7.77 6.16
C ALA A 185 13.96 -9.29 6.04
N ALA A 186 14.20 -9.98 7.14
CA ALA A 186 14.32 -11.44 7.20
C ALA A 186 13.02 -12.15 7.60
N MET A 187 11.91 -11.41 7.76
CA MET A 187 10.65 -11.97 8.24
C MET A 187 9.71 -12.32 7.09
N ASN A 188 9.13 -13.52 7.13
CA ASN A 188 7.96 -13.83 6.31
C ASN A 188 6.71 -13.31 7.02
N LEU A 189 6.13 -12.23 6.51
CA LEU A 189 4.91 -11.60 7.05
C LEU A 189 3.63 -12.10 6.35
N GLU A 190 3.75 -13.15 5.53
CA GLU A 190 2.63 -13.83 4.83
C GLU A 190 1.75 -12.89 3.96
N GLY A 191 2.29 -11.74 3.55
CA GLY A 191 1.52 -10.71 2.83
C GLY A 191 0.43 -10.04 3.68
N ARG A 192 0.57 -10.04 5.01
CA ARG A 192 -0.44 -9.53 5.96
C ARG A 192 -0.10 -8.18 6.58
N SER A 193 1.00 -7.55 6.16
CA SER A 193 1.50 -6.33 6.81
C SER A 193 1.69 -5.21 5.81
N PHE A 194 1.26 -4.01 6.21
CA PHE A 194 1.71 -2.77 5.60
C PHE A 194 3.06 -2.40 6.21
N LEU A 195 4.00 -1.95 5.38
CA LEU A 195 5.35 -1.59 5.81
C LEU A 195 5.64 -0.13 5.45
N HIS A 196 6.18 0.62 6.39
CA HIS A 196 6.67 1.97 6.19
C HIS A 196 8.10 2.06 6.73
N ASP A 197 9.06 2.28 5.84
CA ASP A 197 10.45 2.46 6.23
C ASP A 197 10.57 3.81 6.92
N TYR A 198 10.98 3.80 8.20
CA TYR A 198 10.94 5.00 9.04
C TYR A 198 12.12 4.99 10.00
N HIS A 199 12.90 6.08 9.97
CA HIS A 199 14.06 6.30 10.81
C HIS A 199 13.81 7.52 11.70
N TRP A 200 13.31 7.32 12.92
CA TRP A 200 12.90 8.43 13.79
C TRP A 200 14.04 9.40 14.13
N GLN A 201 15.29 8.92 14.09
CA GLN A 201 16.48 9.74 14.33
C GLN A 201 16.72 10.77 13.22
N ASP A 202 16.20 10.52 12.01
CA ASP A 202 16.27 11.43 10.87
C ASP A 202 15.04 12.35 10.77
N ASP A 203 14.05 12.19 11.66
CA ASP A 203 12.79 12.95 11.70
C ASP A 203 12.82 14.02 12.79
N GLU A 204 13.60 15.08 12.56
CA GLU A 204 13.71 16.19 13.50
C GLU A 204 12.34 16.83 13.77
N GLY A 205 11.91 16.85 15.04
CA GLY A 205 10.60 17.36 15.42
C GLY A 205 9.42 16.40 15.20
N PHE A 206 9.66 15.18 14.69
CA PHE A 206 8.67 14.12 14.51
C PHE A 206 7.52 14.47 13.55
N GLY A 207 7.79 15.33 12.56
CA GLY A 207 6.79 15.74 11.57
C GLY A 207 6.39 14.61 10.63
N VAL A 208 7.34 13.74 10.27
CA VAL A 208 7.04 12.57 9.44
C VAL A 208 6.28 11.52 10.24
N LEU A 209 6.62 11.30 11.51
CA LEU A 209 5.82 10.45 12.41
C LEU A 209 4.38 10.94 12.53
N GLU A 210 4.19 12.24 12.72
CA GLU A 210 2.87 12.88 12.79
C GLU A 210 2.08 12.66 11.50
N LEU A 211 2.71 12.83 10.34
CA LEU A 211 2.12 12.51 9.04
C LEU A 211 1.73 11.03 8.93
N ILE A 212 2.63 10.11 9.31
CA ILE A 212 2.38 8.66 9.27
C ILE A 212 1.19 8.27 10.16
N MET A 213 1.13 8.79 11.39
CA MET A 213 0.07 8.49 12.35
C MET A 213 -1.28 9.11 11.95
N THR A 214 -1.29 10.25 11.26
CA THR A 214 -2.54 10.94 10.87
C THR A 214 -3.07 10.53 9.49
N ALA A 215 -2.24 9.97 8.61
CA ALA A 215 -2.66 9.54 7.28
C ALA A 215 -2.48 8.03 7.04
N PRO A 216 -1.27 7.47 6.77
CA PRO A 216 -1.07 6.03 6.57
C PRO A 216 -1.68 5.12 7.65
N MET A 217 -1.54 5.47 8.94
CA MET A 217 -2.11 4.66 10.02
C MET A 217 -3.65 4.65 9.96
N VAL A 218 -4.27 5.79 9.64
CA VAL A 218 -5.72 5.91 9.50
C VAL A 218 -6.21 5.13 8.27
N VAL A 219 -5.51 5.23 7.14
CA VAL A 219 -5.85 4.51 5.90
C VAL A 219 -5.73 2.99 6.10
N THR A 220 -4.63 2.52 6.67
CA THR A 220 -4.43 1.08 6.94
C THR A 220 -5.47 0.55 7.94
N HIS A 221 -5.85 1.36 8.93
CA HIS A 221 -6.95 1.03 9.83
C HIS A 221 -8.30 0.93 9.10
N TRP A 222 -8.65 1.89 8.23
CA TRP A 222 -9.89 1.85 7.46
C TRP A 222 -9.97 0.62 6.57
N ILE A 223 -8.88 0.27 5.89
CA ILE A 223 -8.79 -0.96 5.11
C ILE A 223 -9.04 -2.16 6.03
N ASN A 224 -8.31 -2.28 7.14
CA ASN A 224 -8.49 -3.38 8.08
C ASN A 224 -9.95 -3.50 8.57
N MET A 225 -10.55 -2.39 8.99
CA MET A 225 -11.93 -2.37 9.48
C MET A 225 -12.96 -2.72 8.40
N GLN A 226 -12.75 -2.31 7.15
CA GLN A 226 -13.63 -2.67 6.04
C GLN A 226 -13.71 -4.19 5.87
N TYR A 227 -12.56 -4.87 5.92
CA TYR A 227 -12.51 -6.33 5.89
C TYR A 227 -13.12 -6.94 7.17
N TYR A 228 -12.76 -6.42 8.35
CA TYR A 228 -13.28 -6.88 9.64
C TYR A 228 -14.81 -6.88 9.67
N THR A 229 -15.44 -5.73 9.42
CA THR A 229 -16.91 -5.59 9.55
C THR A 229 -17.64 -6.36 8.47
N SER A 230 -17.09 -6.39 7.24
CA SER A 230 -17.68 -7.15 6.14
C SER A 230 -17.57 -8.66 6.37
N THR A 231 -16.59 -9.15 7.14
CA THR A 231 -16.47 -10.56 7.55
C THR A 231 -17.39 -10.90 8.72
N VAL A 232 -17.49 -10.04 9.74
CA VAL A 232 -18.28 -10.32 10.95
C VAL A 232 -19.79 -10.24 10.70
N ASP A 233 -20.26 -9.25 9.93
CA ASP A 233 -21.67 -9.08 9.57
C ASP A 233 -21.77 -8.51 8.15
N ASN A 234 -21.62 -9.40 7.17
CA ASN A 234 -21.67 -9.05 5.75
C ASN A 234 -23.05 -8.50 5.33
N GLN A 235 -24.13 -8.93 6.00
CA GLN A 235 -25.47 -8.49 5.67
C GLN A 235 -25.65 -6.99 5.93
N ARG A 236 -25.05 -6.48 7.01
CA ARG A 236 -25.15 -5.07 7.41
C ARG A 236 -23.98 -4.22 6.91
N TYR A 237 -22.75 -4.73 7.00
CA TYR A 237 -21.53 -3.97 6.72
C TYR A 237 -20.79 -4.45 5.47
N GLY A 238 -21.31 -5.45 4.77
CA GLY A 238 -20.79 -5.91 3.48
C GLY A 238 -21.70 -5.51 2.32
N SER A 239 -21.55 -6.23 1.21
CA SER A 239 -22.46 -6.11 0.07
C SER A 239 -23.12 -7.40 -0.36
N GLY A 240 -23.07 -8.45 0.45
CA GLY A 240 -23.73 -9.72 0.15
C GLY A 240 -23.07 -10.46 -1.01
N ASN A 241 -23.86 -11.17 -1.79
CA ASN A 241 -23.37 -11.99 -2.89
C ASN A 241 -23.16 -11.16 -4.18
N LYS A 242 -21.90 -11.04 -4.61
CA LYS A 242 -21.48 -10.32 -5.83
C LYS A 242 -22.23 -10.77 -7.09
N VAL A 243 -22.62 -12.04 -7.18
CA VAL A 243 -23.33 -12.60 -8.36
C VAL A 243 -24.74 -12.05 -8.49
N LEU A 244 -25.31 -11.50 -7.42
CA LEU A 244 -26.65 -10.92 -7.39
C LEU A 244 -26.62 -9.39 -7.55
N HIS A 245 -25.46 -8.79 -7.80
CA HIS A 245 -25.32 -7.34 -7.79
C HIS A 245 -25.93 -6.68 -9.02
N ASN A 246 -26.74 -5.66 -8.79
CA ASN A 246 -27.19 -4.72 -9.81
C ASN A 246 -26.49 -3.38 -9.62
N VAL A 247 -25.76 -2.92 -10.63
CA VAL A 247 -25.03 -1.65 -10.60
C VAL A 247 -26.00 -0.48 -10.81
N VAL A 248 -25.95 0.50 -9.91
CA VAL A 248 -26.85 1.65 -9.88
C VAL A 248 -26.13 2.90 -10.37
N GLY A 249 -26.78 3.68 -11.24
CA GLY A 249 -26.26 4.98 -11.68
C GLY A 249 -24.88 4.90 -12.33
N SER A 250 -24.59 3.79 -13.00
CA SER A 250 -23.29 3.41 -13.59
C SER A 250 -22.11 3.25 -12.63
N ARG A 251 -21.99 4.07 -11.57
CA ARG A 251 -20.90 4.03 -10.58
C ARG A 251 -21.29 4.52 -9.17
N VAL A 252 -22.58 4.61 -8.85
CA VAL A 252 -23.03 5.13 -7.54
C VAL A 252 -22.95 4.04 -6.46
N GLY A 253 -23.22 2.79 -6.82
CA GLY A 253 -23.15 1.66 -5.88
C GLY A 253 -23.85 0.43 -6.44
N VAL A 254 -24.14 -0.54 -5.56
CA VAL A 254 -24.80 -1.81 -5.92
C VAL A 254 -25.99 -2.11 -5.02
N PHE A 255 -27.03 -2.73 -5.60
CA PHE A 255 -28.05 -3.48 -4.86
C PHE A 255 -27.73 -4.97 -4.89
N GLU A 256 -28.23 -5.74 -3.93
CA GLU A 256 -28.19 -7.19 -3.96
C GLU A 256 -29.58 -7.73 -4.33
N GLY A 257 -29.71 -8.36 -5.50
CA GLY A 257 -30.98 -8.84 -6.02
C GLY A 257 -31.85 -7.71 -6.58
N ASN A 258 -33.16 -7.85 -6.44
CA ASN A 258 -34.14 -7.04 -7.17
C ASN A 258 -34.42 -5.64 -6.56
N GLY A 259 -33.70 -5.22 -5.52
CA GLY A 259 -33.87 -3.91 -4.88
C GLY A 259 -33.22 -3.83 -3.50
N GLY A 260 -33.65 -2.87 -2.68
CA GLY A 260 -33.16 -2.64 -1.32
C GLY A 260 -32.29 -1.39 -1.21
N ASP A 261 -31.61 -1.22 -0.07
CA ASP A 261 -30.67 -0.13 0.14
C ASP A 261 -29.36 -0.37 -0.61
N LEU A 262 -28.65 0.71 -0.97
CA LEU A 262 -27.31 0.60 -1.53
C LEU A 262 -26.39 -0.09 -0.53
N ARG A 263 -25.61 -1.04 -1.02
CA ARG A 263 -24.63 -1.78 -0.22
C ARG A 263 -23.30 -1.02 -0.17
N ILE A 264 -22.66 -0.98 1.00
CA ILE A 264 -21.53 -0.08 1.30
C ILE A 264 -20.20 -0.80 1.59
N GLY A 265 -20.18 -2.13 1.64
CA GLY A 265 -18.99 -2.91 2.01
C GLY A 265 -18.58 -3.97 1.01
N LEU A 266 -17.66 -4.85 1.44
CA LEU A 266 -17.09 -5.87 0.57
C LEU A 266 -18.07 -7.03 0.33
N PRO A 267 -18.13 -7.57 -0.90
CA PRO A 267 -18.96 -8.73 -1.19
C PRO A 267 -18.35 -9.99 -0.57
N MET A 268 -19.18 -11.02 -0.38
CA MET A 268 -18.74 -12.34 0.07
C MET A 268 -17.57 -12.89 -0.75
N GLN A 269 -17.55 -12.64 -2.06
CA GLN A 269 -16.49 -13.08 -2.95
C GLN A 269 -15.15 -12.38 -2.72
N SER A 270 -15.10 -11.23 -2.04
CA SER A 270 -13.83 -10.62 -1.63
C SER A 270 -13.29 -11.19 -0.31
N LEU A 271 -14.09 -12.01 0.38
CA LEU A 271 -13.83 -12.43 1.76
C LEU A 271 -13.85 -13.95 1.94
N HIS A 272 -14.45 -14.70 1.01
CA HIS A 272 -14.72 -16.12 1.16
C HIS A 272 -14.52 -16.87 -0.18
N ASN A 273 -13.76 -17.96 -0.16
CA ASN A 273 -13.47 -18.77 -1.35
C ASN A 273 -14.58 -19.78 -1.69
N GLY A 274 -15.51 -20.02 -0.77
CA GLY A 274 -16.58 -21.03 -0.90
C GLY A 274 -16.53 -22.08 0.21
N GLU A 275 -15.36 -22.24 0.82
CA GLU A 275 -15.11 -23.21 1.90
C GLU A 275 -14.68 -22.51 3.21
N GLN A 276 -13.87 -21.47 3.11
CA GLN A 276 -13.32 -20.74 4.25
C GLN A 276 -13.23 -19.23 4.01
N TRP A 277 -13.14 -18.50 5.13
CA TRP A 277 -12.84 -17.06 5.13
C TRP A 277 -11.38 -16.81 4.74
N MET A 278 -11.19 -15.86 3.85
CA MET A 278 -9.89 -15.37 3.39
C MET A 278 -9.35 -14.22 4.23
N HIS A 279 -10.16 -13.68 5.15
CA HIS A 279 -9.75 -12.67 6.12
C HIS A 279 -10.13 -13.13 7.53
N THR A 280 -9.16 -13.13 8.44
CA THR A 280 -9.42 -13.31 9.87
C THR A 280 -9.89 -11.98 10.45
N PRO A 281 -11.10 -11.88 11.06
CA PRO A 281 -11.60 -10.63 11.60
C PRO A 281 -10.82 -10.25 12.87
N LEU A 282 -9.79 -9.43 12.68
CA LEU A 282 -8.95 -8.86 13.74
C LEU A 282 -8.86 -7.34 13.58
N ARG A 283 -8.54 -6.65 14.67
CA ARG A 283 -8.17 -5.23 14.66
C ARG A 283 -6.68 -5.08 14.35
N LEU A 284 -6.34 -4.09 13.52
CA LEU A 284 -4.98 -3.81 13.08
C LEU A 284 -4.01 -3.66 14.27
N SER A 285 -2.84 -4.28 14.17
CA SER A 285 -1.73 -4.07 15.09
C SER A 285 -0.72 -3.10 14.48
N VAL A 286 -0.59 -1.91 15.05
CA VAL A 286 0.33 -0.87 14.60
C VAL A 286 1.59 -0.94 15.45
N PHE A 287 2.76 -1.10 14.83
CA PHE A 287 4.06 -1.11 15.48
C PHE A 287 4.84 0.13 15.04
N ILE A 288 5.30 0.93 15.99
CA ILE A 288 6.06 2.16 15.73
C ILE A 288 7.39 2.10 16.47
N GLU A 289 8.50 2.23 15.75
CA GLU A 289 9.82 2.46 16.34
C GLU A 289 10.05 3.98 16.48
N ALA A 290 9.71 4.52 17.65
CA ALA A 290 9.98 5.91 18.04
C ALA A 290 9.96 6.06 19.57
N PRO A 291 10.46 7.17 20.15
CA PRO A 291 10.32 7.45 21.58
C PRO A 291 8.84 7.57 21.99
N ARG A 292 8.51 7.26 23.25
CA ARG A 292 7.12 7.30 23.76
C ARG A 292 6.50 8.69 23.68
N GLU A 293 7.25 9.70 24.11
CA GLU A 293 6.76 11.07 24.23
C GLU A 293 6.24 11.65 22.90
N PRO A 294 6.94 11.57 21.76
CA PRO A 294 6.41 11.96 20.46
C PRO A 294 5.12 11.26 20.08
N ILE A 295 5.03 9.93 20.26
CA ILE A 295 3.82 9.15 19.95
C ILE A 295 2.65 9.66 20.81
N ASP A 296 2.85 9.80 22.12
CA ASP A 296 1.81 10.27 23.04
C ASP A 296 1.40 11.72 22.76
N ASN A 297 2.35 12.59 22.38
CA ASN A 297 2.08 13.98 22.00
C ASN A 297 1.22 14.07 20.73
N ILE A 298 1.50 13.24 19.72
CA ILE A 298 0.70 13.18 18.48
C ILE A 298 -0.72 12.67 18.80
N ILE A 299 -0.85 11.62 19.61
CA ILE A 299 -2.15 11.13 20.08
C ILE A 299 -2.92 12.25 20.79
N ALA A 300 -2.28 13.01 21.68
CA ALA A 300 -2.94 14.09 22.41
C ALA A 300 -3.43 15.23 21.49
N ARG A 301 -2.68 15.53 20.42
CA ARG A 301 -2.97 16.61 19.47
C ARG A 301 -4.10 16.27 18.50
N HIS A 302 -4.21 15.00 18.07
CA HIS A 302 -5.12 14.58 17.00
C HIS A 302 -6.29 13.74 17.52
N GLU A 303 -7.49 14.32 17.55
CA GLU A 303 -8.69 13.67 18.08
C GLU A 303 -9.00 12.34 17.39
N THR A 304 -8.92 12.27 16.05
CA THR A 304 -9.17 11.03 15.30
C THR A 304 -8.20 9.93 15.73
N VAL A 305 -6.90 10.25 15.84
CA VAL A 305 -5.87 9.29 16.27
C VAL A 305 -6.13 8.84 17.71
N ARG A 306 -6.43 9.77 18.60
CA ARG A 306 -6.81 9.48 19.99
C ARG A 306 -7.98 8.54 20.08
N HIS A 307 -9.05 8.80 19.33
CA HIS A 307 -10.23 7.95 19.32
C HIS A 307 -9.93 6.54 18.79
N LEU A 308 -9.05 6.41 17.79
CA LEU A 308 -8.65 5.09 17.28
C LEU A 308 -7.91 4.27 18.34
N VAL A 309 -7.00 4.89 19.07
CA VAL A 309 -6.16 4.22 20.08
C VAL A 309 -6.95 3.97 21.37
N ASP A 310 -7.55 5.01 21.96
CA ASP A 310 -8.14 4.94 23.30
C ASP A 310 -9.43 4.12 23.35
N ASN A 311 -10.20 4.08 22.25
CA ASN A 311 -11.37 3.19 22.13
C ASN A 311 -10.99 1.78 21.66
N GLY A 312 -9.70 1.52 21.43
CA GLY A 312 -9.19 0.24 20.97
C GLY A 312 -9.69 -0.15 19.59
N TRP A 313 -9.88 0.77 18.65
CA TRP A 313 -10.20 0.43 17.25
C TRP A 313 -9.00 -0.19 16.51
N LEU A 314 -7.79 0.03 17.04
CA LEU A 314 -6.55 -0.67 16.69
C LEU A 314 -5.72 -0.92 17.95
N TYR A 315 -4.70 -1.78 17.85
CA TYR A 315 -3.70 -1.96 18.90
C TYR A 315 -2.44 -1.18 18.53
N LEU A 316 -1.92 -0.39 19.48
CA LEU A 316 -0.70 0.38 19.27
C LEU A 316 0.45 -0.21 20.10
N PHE A 317 1.53 -0.53 19.40
CA PHE A 317 2.77 -1.06 19.94
C PHE A 317 3.93 -0.11 19.64
N ARG A 318 4.80 0.07 20.62
CA ARG A 318 6.08 0.76 20.47
C ARG A 318 7.19 -0.29 20.42
N ILE A 319 8.11 -0.12 19.48
CA ILE A 319 9.39 -0.84 19.44
C ILE A 319 10.43 0.10 20.05
N ASP A 320 11.12 -0.36 21.09
CA ASP A 320 12.26 0.34 21.65
C ASP A 320 13.48 0.18 20.74
N SER A 321 14.05 1.27 20.24
CA SER A 321 15.10 1.21 19.23
C SER A 321 16.41 0.59 19.74
N GLU A 322 16.72 0.73 21.03
CA GLU A 322 17.95 0.21 21.63
C GLU A 322 17.83 -1.25 22.02
N THR A 323 16.75 -1.62 22.70
CA THR A 323 16.56 -2.95 23.27
C THR A 323 15.79 -3.90 22.36
N GLY A 324 15.03 -3.37 21.39
CA GLY A 324 14.08 -4.13 20.59
C GLY A 324 12.84 -4.60 21.35
N ALA A 325 12.68 -4.18 22.62
CA ALA A 325 11.53 -4.53 23.43
C ALA A 325 10.25 -3.93 22.85
N VAL A 326 9.15 -4.68 22.93
CA VAL A 326 7.83 -4.26 22.44
C VAL A 326 6.91 -3.93 23.60
N GLU A 327 6.33 -2.74 23.55
CA GLU A 327 5.42 -2.21 24.56
C GLU A 327 4.06 -1.97 23.95
N CYS A 328 3.00 -2.37 24.65
CA CYS A 328 1.62 -2.14 24.23
C CYS A 328 1.08 -0.91 24.97
N ARG A 329 0.43 -0.01 24.24
CA ARG A 329 -0.31 1.10 24.82
C ARG A 329 -1.71 0.66 25.21
N VAL A 330 -2.05 0.77 26.50
CA VAL A 330 -3.37 0.41 27.03
C VAL A 330 -3.80 1.48 28.04
N ASN A 331 -5.01 2.02 27.89
CA ASN A 331 -5.60 3.00 28.81
C ASN A 331 -4.69 4.19 29.14
N GLY A 332 -3.91 4.67 28.17
CA GLY A 332 -3.01 5.80 28.39
C GLY A 332 -1.60 5.43 28.87
N GLU A 333 -1.31 4.16 29.12
CA GLU A 333 -0.04 3.69 29.70
C GLU A 333 0.68 2.70 28.78
N TRP A 334 2.01 2.71 28.83
CA TRP A 334 2.87 1.76 28.12
C TRP A 334 3.24 0.60 29.03
N SER A 335 2.96 -0.62 28.59
CA SER A 335 3.27 -1.85 29.32
C SER A 335 4.03 -2.83 28.43
N ALA A 336 5.07 -3.46 28.97
CA ALA A 336 5.77 -4.53 28.26
C ALA A 336 4.78 -5.69 28.03
N ARG A 337 4.70 -6.17 26.79
CA ARG A 337 3.97 -7.40 26.49
C ARG A 337 4.97 -8.55 26.53
N SER A 338 4.85 -9.41 27.55
CA SER A 338 5.48 -10.73 27.58
C SER A 338 4.81 -11.67 26.60
#